data_AF-A0A420W0P6-F1
#
_entry.id   AF-A0A420W0P6-F1
#
_cell.length_a   1.000
_cell.length_b   1.000
_cell.length_c   1.000
_cell.angle_alpha   90.00
_cell.angle_beta   90.00
_cell.angle_gamma   90.00
#
_symmetry.space_group_name_H-M   'P 1'
#
loop_
_entity.id
_entity.type
_entity.pdbx_description
1 polymer ?
#
loop_
_entity_poly.entity_id
_entity_poly.type
_entity_poly.pdbx_seq_one_letter_code
_entity_poly.pdbx_strand_id
1 'polypeptide(L)'
;MNLIHNIKKNIVAVLGMAMIIGLSAWSLTSEGTENSKAVTPVEKAEPALYWYEADLVNNTIGNQVNTSPQTKSESMPGGSNQITDCEDQTAELCLVGFEAPQSPNTPLPTNPDEEHSIRKTAQ
;
A
#
# COMPACT_ATOMS: atom_id res chain seq x y z
N MET A 1 -60.42 14.30 40.20
CA MET A 1 -60.46 12.85 40.49
C MET A 1 -60.55 12.09 39.18
N ASN A 2 -59.61 11.17 38.98
CA ASN A 2 -59.54 10.09 37.98
C ASN A 2 -59.75 10.43 36.49
N LEU A 3 -58.64 10.58 35.77
CA LEU A 3 -58.52 9.98 34.44
C LEU A 3 -57.22 9.18 34.38
N ILE A 4 -57.38 7.86 34.46
CA ILE A 4 -56.33 6.84 34.45
C ILE A 4 -55.64 6.90 33.09
N HIS A 5 -54.38 7.34 33.07
CA HIS A 5 -53.56 7.30 31.85
C HIS A 5 -53.12 5.87 31.60
N ASN A 6 -53.52 5.35 30.44
CA ASN A 6 -53.33 4.00 29.96
C ASN A 6 -51.86 3.56 29.97
N ILE A 7 -51.62 2.42 30.62
CA ILE A 7 -50.43 1.57 30.47
C ILE A 7 -50.32 1.13 29.01
N LYS A 8 -49.31 1.60 28.28
CA LYS A 8 -48.84 0.92 27.07
C LYS A 8 -47.64 0.06 27.43
N LYS A 9 -47.85 -1.25 27.29
CA LYS A 9 -46.91 -2.33 27.54
C LYS A 9 -45.65 -2.17 26.69
N ASN A 10 -44.54 -2.42 27.38
CA ASN A 10 -43.23 -2.80 26.90
C ASN A 10 -43.30 -3.82 25.74
N ILE A 11 -42.69 -3.51 24.58
CA ILE A 11 -42.14 -4.51 23.65
C ILE A 11 -40.80 -3.98 23.15
N VAL A 12 -39.74 -4.57 23.70
CA VAL A 12 -38.37 -4.50 23.22
C VAL A 12 -38.18 -5.57 22.13
N ALA A 13 -37.28 -5.25 21.19
CA ALA A 13 -36.59 -6.11 20.24
C ALA A 13 -37.36 -6.58 18.99
N VAL A 14 -36.71 -6.43 17.82
CA VAL A 14 -36.15 -7.56 17.06
C VAL A 14 -35.51 -7.09 15.74
N LEU A 15 -34.19 -7.32 15.66
CA LEU A 15 -33.41 -7.78 14.49
C LEU A 15 -33.46 -6.97 13.17
N GLY A 16 -32.54 -6.02 13.05
CA GLY A 16 -31.91 -5.67 11.77
C GLY A 16 -30.55 -6.34 11.65
N MET A 17 -30.54 -7.66 11.50
CA MET A 17 -29.33 -8.45 11.29
C MET A 17 -29.01 -8.44 9.79
N ALA A 18 -27.94 -7.77 9.39
CA ALA A 18 -27.25 -8.07 8.15
C ALA A 18 -25.81 -8.46 8.51
N MET A 19 -25.58 -9.76 8.53
CA MET A 19 -24.26 -10.37 8.48
C MET A 19 -23.50 -9.84 7.26
N ILE A 20 -22.27 -9.37 7.46
CA ILE A 20 -21.18 -9.80 6.58
C ILE A 20 -20.18 -10.53 7.47
N ILE A 21 -20.10 -11.82 7.19
CA ILE A 21 -19.16 -12.78 7.74
C ILE A 21 -17.77 -12.41 7.21
N GLY A 22 -16.85 -12.21 8.14
CA GLY A 22 -15.41 -12.10 7.93
C GLY A 22 -14.70 -12.37 9.26
N LEU A 23 -14.99 -13.52 9.88
CA LEU A 23 -14.21 -14.09 10.98
C LEU A 23 -12.80 -14.39 10.45
N SER A 24 -11.71 -13.96 11.08
CA SER A 24 -11.19 -14.54 12.33
C SER A 24 -10.41 -13.46 13.12
N ALA A 25 -10.86 -12.99 14.29
CA ALA A 25 -10.96 -13.66 15.59
C ALA A 25 -9.63 -13.75 16.34
N TRP A 26 -9.46 -12.85 17.32
CA TRP A 26 -8.85 -12.98 18.66
C TRP A 26 -8.07 -11.70 19.03
N SER A 27 -8.13 -11.09 20.20
CA SER A 27 -9.04 -11.11 21.33
C SER A 27 -8.82 -9.80 22.08
N LEU A 28 -9.89 -9.11 22.45
CA LEU A 28 -9.85 -8.11 23.51
C LEU A 28 -9.63 -8.85 24.84
N THR A 29 -8.53 -8.58 25.54
CA THR A 29 -8.48 -8.40 27.01
C THR A 29 -7.03 -8.17 27.45
N SER A 30 -6.73 -6.97 27.95
CA SER A 30 -6.18 -6.77 29.29
C SER A 30 -6.20 -5.28 29.58
N GLU A 31 -6.96 -4.92 30.61
CA GLU A 31 -6.84 -3.66 31.32
C GLU A 31 -5.38 -3.53 31.79
N GLY A 32 -4.68 -2.52 31.28
CA GLY A 32 -3.27 -2.30 31.53
C GLY A 32 -2.94 -0.87 31.17
N THR A 33 -2.86 -0.04 32.20
CA THR A 33 -2.52 1.38 32.19
C THR A 33 -1.14 1.62 31.62
N GLU A 34 -0.97 1.70 30.31
CA GLU A 34 0.26 2.24 29.74
C GLU A 34 -0.08 3.14 28.57
N ASN A 35 0.33 4.40 28.68
CA ASN A 35 0.36 5.37 27.60
C ASN A 35 1.31 4.86 26.50
N SER A 36 0.91 3.85 25.75
CA SER A 36 1.52 3.56 24.46
C SER A 36 1.04 4.66 23.53
N LYS A 37 1.76 5.80 23.59
CA LYS A 37 1.84 6.74 22.48
C LYS A 37 2.08 5.84 21.27
N ALA A 38 1.04 5.63 20.46
CA ALA A 38 1.16 4.86 19.25
C ALA A 38 2.32 5.51 18.51
N VAL A 39 3.45 4.81 18.47
CA VAL A 39 4.50 5.14 17.53
C VAL A 39 3.86 4.71 16.23
N THR A 40 3.06 5.62 15.64
CA THR A 40 2.80 5.57 14.22
C THR A 40 4.17 5.38 13.61
N PRO A 41 4.45 4.25 12.95
CA PRO A 41 5.65 4.17 12.14
C PRO A 41 5.64 5.45 11.32
N VAL A 42 6.68 6.27 11.45
CA VAL A 42 6.89 7.34 10.49
C VAL A 42 7.17 6.56 9.22
N GLU A 43 6.12 6.27 8.46
CA GLU A 43 6.21 5.68 7.14
C GLU A 43 7.16 6.62 6.40
N LYS A 44 8.38 6.11 6.16
CA LYS A 44 9.39 6.87 5.46
C LYS A 44 8.75 7.23 4.14
N ALA A 45 8.50 8.52 3.92
CA ALA A 45 7.82 8.98 2.74
C ALA A 45 8.66 8.54 1.53
N GLU A 46 8.11 7.62 0.74
CA GLU A 46 8.79 7.14 -0.46
C GLU A 46 8.99 8.32 -1.43
N PRO A 47 10.16 8.41 -2.09
CA PRO A 47 10.39 9.46 -3.07
C PRO A 47 9.49 9.25 -4.30
N ALA A 48 9.00 10.36 -4.86
CA ALA A 48 8.32 10.33 -6.15
C ALA A 48 9.37 10.32 -7.27
N LEU A 49 9.38 9.26 -8.08
CA LEU A 49 10.43 9.01 -9.07
C LEU A 49 9.88 8.87 -10.48
N TYR A 50 10.72 9.19 -11.46
CA TYR A 50 10.54 8.81 -12.87
C TYR A 50 11.06 7.38 -13.04
N TRP A 51 10.19 6.48 -13.47
CA TRP A 51 10.44 5.05 -13.60
C TRP A 51 10.76 4.69 -15.04
N TYR A 52 11.77 3.83 -15.20
CA TYR A 52 12.24 3.35 -16.49
C TYR A 52 12.42 1.84 -16.48
N GLU A 53 12.19 1.20 -17.62
CA GLU A 53 12.55 -0.20 -17.84
C GLU A 53 14.06 -0.39 -17.70
N ALA A 54 14.47 -1.47 -17.04
CA ALA A 54 15.87 -1.88 -17.01
C ALA A 54 16.18 -2.81 -18.19
N ASP A 55 16.97 -2.34 -19.17
CA ASP A 55 17.54 -3.21 -20.20
C ASP A 55 18.79 -3.88 -19.65
N LEU A 56 18.61 -5.09 -19.12
CA LEU A 56 19.68 -5.89 -18.54
C LEU A 56 20.61 -6.50 -19.59
N VAL A 57 20.20 -6.57 -20.86
CA VAL A 57 21.02 -7.13 -21.95
C VAL A 57 22.11 -6.13 -22.33
N ASN A 58 21.73 -4.85 -22.47
CA ASN A 58 22.66 -3.77 -22.81
C ASN A 58 23.20 -3.02 -21.58
N ASN A 59 22.69 -3.33 -20.38
CA ASN A 59 22.98 -2.65 -19.12
C ASN A 59 22.68 -1.14 -19.16
N THR A 60 21.52 -0.79 -19.72
CA THR A 60 21.08 0.60 -19.93
C THR A 60 19.65 0.84 -19.48
N ILE A 61 19.32 2.12 -19.26
CA ILE A 61 17.96 2.59 -19.03
C ILE A 61 17.18 2.47 -20.36
N GLY A 62 16.04 1.80 -20.29
CA GLY A 62 15.08 1.65 -21.38
C GLY A 62 14.09 2.81 -21.45
N ASN A 63 12.84 2.50 -21.82
CA ASN A 63 11.79 3.51 -21.95
C ASN A 63 11.28 3.97 -20.57
N GLN A 64 10.88 5.23 -20.48
CA GLN A 64 10.14 5.74 -19.33
C GLN A 64 8.73 5.16 -19.32
N VAL A 65 8.26 4.70 -18.17
CA VAL A 65 6.96 4.01 -18.05
C VAL A 65 5.87 4.86 -17.39
N ASN A 66 6.22 5.85 -16.56
CA ASN A 66 5.27 6.80 -15.97
C ASN A 66 5.36 8.19 -16.64
N THR A 67 4.24 8.91 -16.69
CA THR A 67 4.20 10.29 -17.25
C THR A 67 4.52 11.38 -16.22
N SER A 68 4.45 11.07 -14.93
CA SER A 68 4.70 11.99 -13.82
C SER A 68 5.33 11.23 -12.65
N PRO A 69 6.20 11.88 -11.85
CA PRO A 69 6.85 11.23 -10.71
C PRO A 69 5.84 10.59 -9.78
N GLN A 70 6.12 9.37 -9.36
CA GLN A 70 5.28 8.64 -8.42
C GLN A 70 6.13 7.69 -7.57
N THR A 71 5.60 7.31 -6.43
CA THR A 71 6.32 6.45 -5.49
C THR A 71 6.43 5.01 -5.99
N LYS A 72 7.27 4.22 -5.31
CA LYS A 72 7.48 2.81 -5.63
C LYS A 72 6.19 2.01 -5.35
N SER A 73 5.59 2.23 -4.19
CA SER A 73 4.35 1.59 -3.75
C SER A 73 3.16 1.92 -4.66
N GLU A 74 3.07 3.15 -5.20
CA GLU A 74 2.04 3.49 -6.18
C GLU A 74 2.21 2.77 -7.52
N SER A 75 3.45 2.43 -7.87
CA SER A 75 3.84 1.83 -9.16
C SER A 75 3.67 0.31 -9.21
N MET A 76 3.78 -0.35 -8.06
CA MET A 76 3.73 -1.81 -7.91
C MET A 76 2.28 -2.34 -7.89
N PRO A 77 2.08 -3.67 -8.01
CA PRO A 77 0.76 -4.29 -7.91
C PRO A 77 -0.04 -3.87 -6.68
N GLY A 78 -1.28 -3.41 -6.91
CA GLY A 78 -2.16 -2.88 -5.85
C GLY A 78 -1.96 -1.40 -5.53
N GLY A 79 -0.99 -0.73 -6.16
CA GLY A 79 -0.77 0.71 -6.06
C GLY A 79 -1.84 1.55 -6.76
N SER A 80 -1.91 2.84 -6.41
CA SER A 80 -2.88 3.78 -6.98
C SER A 80 -2.67 4.06 -8.47
N ASN A 81 -1.45 3.86 -8.98
CA ASN A 81 -1.10 4.04 -10.39
C ASN A 81 -0.08 2.96 -10.83
N GLN A 82 -0.53 1.71 -10.78
CA GLN A 82 0.26 0.55 -11.16
C GLN A 82 0.76 0.69 -12.61
N ILE A 83 2.08 0.59 -12.77
CA ILE A 83 2.78 0.67 -14.07
C ILE A 83 3.58 -0.61 -14.38
N THR A 84 3.64 -1.54 -13.43
CA THR A 84 4.37 -2.80 -13.57
C THR A 84 3.68 -3.93 -12.81
N ASP A 85 3.95 -5.16 -13.25
CA ASP A 85 3.55 -6.40 -12.55
C ASP A 85 4.67 -6.95 -11.65
N CYS A 86 5.76 -6.19 -11.49
CA CYS A 86 6.90 -6.58 -10.68
C CYS A 86 6.62 -6.39 -9.17
N GLU A 87 6.81 -7.45 -8.39
CA GLU A 87 6.47 -7.51 -6.95
C GLU A 87 7.66 -7.23 -6.00
N ASP A 88 8.84 -6.90 -6.52
CA ASP A 88 10.04 -6.59 -5.73
C ASP A 88 10.55 -7.72 -4.82
N GLN A 89 10.46 -8.97 -5.28
CA GLN A 89 10.75 -10.15 -4.46
C GLN A 89 12.11 -10.81 -4.75
N THR A 90 12.74 -10.48 -5.88
CA THR A 90 13.99 -11.12 -6.33
C THR A 90 15.13 -10.12 -6.40
N ALA A 91 16.34 -10.58 -6.74
CA ALA A 91 17.47 -9.69 -6.96
C ALA A 91 17.44 -9.00 -8.34
N GLU A 92 16.65 -9.50 -9.29
CA GLU A 92 16.68 -9.04 -10.69
C GLU A 92 15.91 -7.73 -10.87
N LEU A 93 16.58 -6.71 -11.40
CA LEU A 93 16.00 -5.39 -11.60
C LEU A 93 14.93 -5.43 -12.70
N CYS A 94 13.78 -4.83 -12.40
CA CYS A 94 12.66 -4.69 -13.34
C CYS A 94 12.54 -3.23 -13.80
N LEU A 95 12.37 -2.31 -12.85
CA LEU A 95 12.37 -0.87 -13.10
C LEU A 95 13.42 -0.19 -12.24
N VAL A 96 13.94 0.92 -12.76
CA VAL A 96 14.83 1.84 -12.04
C VAL A 96 14.19 3.23 -11.97
N GLY A 97 14.28 3.86 -10.81
CA GLY A 97 13.70 5.17 -10.53
C GLY A 97 14.78 6.26 -10.44
N PHE A 98 14.44 7.46 -10.90
CA PHE A 98 15.29 8.64 -10.79
C PHE A 98 14.47 9.87 -10.37
N GLU A 99 15.05 10.76 -9.59
CA GLU A 99 14.39 12.01 -9.16
C GLU A 99 14.19 13.00 -10.32
N ALA A 100 14.95 12.85 -11.41
CA ALA A 100 14.88 13.67 -12.60
C ALA A 100 14.80 12.80 -13.87
N PRO A 101 14.17 13.31 -14.96
CA PRO A 101 14.07 12.55 -16.21
C PRO A 101 15.44 12.17 -16.76
N GLN A 102 15.56 10.94 -17.25
CA GLN A 102 16.74 10.37 -17.86
C GLN A 102 16.57 10.20 -19.37
N SER A 103 17.69 10.25 -20.10
CA SER A 103 17.73 9.90 -21.51
C SER A 103 17.80 8.37 -21.69
N PRO A 104 17.07 7.78 -22.65
CA PRO A 104 17.23 6.37 -23.00
C PRO A 104 18.68 6.02 -23.36
N ASN A 105 19.07 4.76 -23.15
CA ASN A 105 20.42 4.22 -23.37
C ASN A 105 21.51 4.77 -22.44
N THR A 106 21.15 5.53 -21.41
CA THR A 106 22.06 5.87 -20.31
C THR A 106 22.41 4.59 -19.54
N PRO A 107 23.65 4.41 -19.04
CA PRO A 107 24.00 3.23 -18.25
C PRO A 107 23.12 3.05 -17.01
N LEU A 108 22.77 1.80 -16.69
CA LEU A 108 22.09 1.49 -15.43
C LEU A 108 23.02 1.78 -14.24
N PRO A 109 22.47 2.26 -13.10
CA PRO A 109 23.22 2.34 -11.86
C PRO A 109 23.64 0.93 -11.42
N THR A 110 24.88 0.79 -10.94
CA THR A 110 25.44 -0.52 -10.58
C THR A 110 24.73 -1.15 -9.38
N ASN A 111 24.25 -0.34 -8.44
CA ASN A 111 23.49 -0.76 -7.27
C ASN A 111 22.49 0.36 -6.92
N PRO A 112 21.33 0.42 -7.60
CA PRO A 112 20.29 1.38 -7.22
C PRO A 112 19.80 1.09 -5.80
N ASP A 113 19.49 2.16 -5.07
CA ASP A 113 18.87 2.05 -3.75
C ASP A 113 17.55 1.27 -3.83
N GLU A 114 17.13 0.67 -2.72
CA GLU A 114 15.88 -0.09 -2.63
C GLU A 114 14.66 0.74 -3.04
N GLU A 115 14.64 2.03 -2.69
CA GLU A 115 13.55 2.96 -3.06
C GLU A 115 13.60 3.39 -4.53
N HIS A 116 14.76 3.23 -5.18
CA HIS A 116 15.01 3.59 -6.58
C HIS A 116 15.04 2.36 -7.50
N SER A 117 14.61 1.20 -6.99
CA SER A 117 14.55 -0.03 -7.77
C SER A 117 13.27 -0.79 -7.46
N ILE A 118 12.65 -1.32 -8.51
CA ILE A 118 11.60 -2.34 -8.41
C ILE A 118 12.16 -3.60 -9.06
N ARG A 119 12.09 -4.72 -8.36
CA ARG A 119 12.65 -5.99 -8.81
C ARG A 119 11.57 -6.97 -9.25
N LYS A 120 11.96 -7.97 -10.03
CA LYS A 120 11.02 -8.96 -10.57
C LYS A 120 10.40 -9.81 -9.46
N THR A 121 9.24 -10.40 -9.77
CA THR A 121 8.56 -11.42 -8.98
C THR A 121 9.36 -12.72 -8.99
N ALA A 122 9.32 -13.48 -7.89
CA ALA A 122 9.90 -14.82 -7.87
C ALA A 122 9.11 -15.72 -8.82
N GLN A 123 9.78 -16.25 -9.86
CA GLN A 123 9.19 -17.23 -10.78
C GLN A 123 9.08 -18.61 -10.15
#